data_AF-A0A7K9LMN6-F1
#
_entry.id   AF-A0A7K9LMN6-F1
#
_cell.length_a   1.000
_cell.length_b   1.000
_cell.length_c   1.000
_cell.angle_alpha   90.00
_cell.angle_beta   90.00
_cell.angle_gamma   90.00
#
_symmetry.space_group_name_H-M   'P 1'
#
loop_
_entity.id
_entity.type
_entity.pdbx_description
1 polymer ?
#
loop_
_entity_poly.entity_id
_entity_poly.type
_entity_poly.pdbx_seq_one_letter_code
_entity_poly.pdbx_strand_id
1 'polypeptide(L)' 'QALGPGAEPLLRALSSARPPAELGALLCNLSQAPQGRRALLEPSGRVVRRMLELLRAESAELRRGAVGALRNCCFQHGK' A
#
# COMPACT_ATOMS: atom_id res chain seq x y z
N GLN A 1 -5.11 8.31 13.66
CA GLN A 1 -4.62 7.77 12.36
C GLN A 1 -5.04 6.31 12.27
N ALA A 2 -5.54 5.84 11.12
CA ALA A 2 -6.11 4.49 10.97
C ALA A 2 -5.10 3.33 11.17
N LEU A 3 -3.79 3.60 11.11
CA LEU A 3 -2.71 2.61 11.24
C LEU A 3 -2.10 2.55 12.66
N GLY A 4 -2.60 3.35 13.61
CA GLY A 4 -2.05 3.43 14.97
C GLY A 4 -0.71 4.21 15.07
N PRO A 5 -0.17 4.36 16.29
CA PRO A 5 1.01 5.19 16.56
C PRO A 5 2.33 4.63 16.00
N GLY A 6 2.39 3.32 15.72
CA GLY A 6 3.59 2.66 15.16
C GLY A 6 3.75 2.80 13.64
N ALA A 7 2.85 3.51 12.96
CA ALA A 7 2.81 3.57 11.49
C ALA A 7 3.80 4.57 10.86
N GLU A 8 4.48 5.37 11.67
CA GLU A 8 5.36 6.44 11.19
C GLU A 8 6.44 5.98 10.20
N PRO A 9 7.15 4.84 10.43
CA PRO A 9 8.14 4.35 9.48
C PRO A 9 7.53 3.96 8.13
N LEU A 10 6.30 3.42 8.14
CA LEU A 10 5.58 3.04 6.93
C LEU A 10 5.16 4.29 6.14
N LEU A 11 4.64 5.32 6.82
CA LEU A 11 4.28 6.59 6.18
C LEU A 11 5.50 7.26 5.56
N ARG A 12 6.62 7.29 6.27
CA ARG A 12 7.89 7.80 5.75
C ARG A 12 8.37 7.01 4.53
N ALA A 13 8.31 5.68 4.58
CA ALA A 13 8.67 4.84 3.44
C ALA A 13 7.78 5.10 2.23
N LEU A 14 6.46 5.26 2.43
CA LEU A 14 5.52 5.60 1.37
C LEU A 14 5.82 6.96 0.72
N SER A 15 6.23 7.94 1.50
CA SER A 15 6.59 9.28 0.99
C SER A 15 8.00 9.36 0.38
N SER A 16 8.85 8.34 0.55
CA SER A 16 10.20 8.34 0.00
C SER A 16 10.20 8.25 -1.53
N ALA A 17 11.01 9.06 -2.21
CA ALA A 17 11.22 8.97 -3.65
C ALA A 17 11.74 7.59 -4.09
N ARG A 18 12.57 6.95 -3.26
CA ARG A 18 13.09 5.59 -3.45
C ARG A 18 12.73 4.75 -2.23
N PRO A 19 11.54 4.13 -2.21
CA PRO A 19 11.14 3.28 -1.11
C PRO A 19 11.92 1.96 -1.11
N PRO A 20 12.10 1.34 0.06
CA PRO A 20 12.70 0.00 0.17
C PRO A 20 11.79 -1.04 -0.52
N ALA A 21 12.39 -2.06 -1.15
CA ALA A 21 11.65 -3.08 -1.91
C ALA A 21 10.61 -3.83 -1.06
N GLU A 22 10.92 -4.01 0.23
CA GLU A 22 10.09 -4.65 1.26
C GLU A 22 8.76 -3.93 1.47
N LEU A 23 8.66 -2.64 1.12
CA LEU A 23 7.41 -1.89 1.17
C LEU A 23 6.31 -2.56 0.33
N GLY A 24 6.68 -3.18 -0.79
CA GLY A 24 5.73 -3.91 -1.64
C GLY A 24 5.05 -5.06 -0.89
N ALA A 25 5.83 -5.90 -0.22
CA ALA A 25 5.30 -7.02 0.56
C ALA A 25 4.45 -6.54 1.75
N LEU A 26 4.88 -5.47 2.44
CA LEU A 26 4.14 -4.87 3.54
C LEU A 26 2.77 -4.35 3.10
N LEU A 27 2.69 -3.62 1.99
CA LEU A 27 1.42 -3.12 1.44
C LEU A 27 0.47 -4.27 1.06
N CYS A 28 1.01 -5.29 0.39
CA CYS A 28 0.24 -6.47 0.02
C CYS A 28 -0.34 -7.17 1.26
N ASN A 29 0.46 -7.38 2.31
CA ASN A 29 0.01 -8.03 3.54
C ASN A 29 -1.01 -7.19 4.32
N LEU A 30 -0.75 -5.88 4.49
CA LEU A 30 -1.68 -4.99 5.18
C LEU A 30 -3.06 -4.98 4.52
N SER A 31 -3.11 -4.96 3.18
CA SER A 31 -4.37 -4.96 2.42
C SER A 31 -5.20 -6.24 2.55
N GLN A 32 -4.66 -7.33 3.12
CA GLN A 32 -5.44 -8.55 3.38
C GLN A 32 -6.40 -8.38 4.57
N ALA A 33 -6.06 -7.52 5.53
CA ALA A 33 -6.90 -7.22 6.68
C ALA A 33 -7.92 -6.11 6.37
N PRO A 34 -9.19 -6.20 6.83
CA PRO A 34 -10.19 -5.15 6.66
C PRO A 34 -9.74 -3.77 7.19
N GLN A 35 -9.08 -3.75 8.35
CA GLN A 35 -8.55 -2.53 8.97
C GLN A 35 -7.42 -1.93 8.13
N GLY A 36 -6.53 -2.78 7.60
CA GLY A 36 -5.47 -2.36 6.70
C GLY A 36 -6.02 -1.77 5.40
N ARG A 37 -7.04 -2.37 4.79
CA ARG A 37 -7.72 -1.79 3.62
C ARG A 37 -8.31 -0.41 3.93
N ARG A 38 -9.05 -0.27 5.03
CA ARG A 38 -9.61 1.02 5.44
C ARG A 38 -8.54 2.08 5.62
N ALA A 39 -7.38 1.71 6.17
CA ALA A 39 -6.25 2.61 6.30
C ALA A 39 -5.60 2.98 4.97
N LEU A 40 -5.43 2.04 4.04
CA LEU A 40 -4.86 2.29 2.71
C LEU A 40 -5.82 3.10 1.81
N LEU A 41 -7.12 2.95 2.02
CA LEU A 41 -8.21 3.64 1.31
C LEU A 41 -8.71 4.91 2.05
N GLU A 42 -7.90 5.45 2.97
CA GLU A 42 -8.25 6.67 3.72
C GLU A 42 -8.59 7.83 2.75
N PRO A 43 -9.58 8.70 3.07
CA PRO A 43 -10.14 9.67 2.13
C PRO A 43 -9.14 10.63 1.48
N SER A 44 -7.97 10.87 2.08
CA SER A 44 -6.92 11.66 1.43
C SER A 44 -6.43 11.07 0.11
N GLY A 45 -6.65 9.77 -0.14
CA GLY A 45 -6.29 9.08 -1.38
C GLY A 45 -4.77 8.99 -1.65
N ARG A 46 -3.94 9.53 -0.75
CA ARG A 46 -2.49 9.64 -0.93
C ARG A 46 -1.82 8.30 -1.10
N VAL A 47 -2.24 7.30 -0.31
CA VAL A 47 -1.64 5.96 -0.36
C VAL A 47 -2.05 5.23 -1.64
N VAL A 48 -3.31 5.39 -2.10
CA VAL A 48 -3.77 4.84 -3.38
C VAL A 48 -2.99 5.44 -4.55
N ARG A 49 -2.85 6.77 -4.59
CA ARG A 49 -2.03 7.44 -5.60
C ARG A 49 -0.58 6.94 -5.57
N ARG A 50 -0.02 6.78 -4.37
CA ARG A 50 1.34 6.24 -4.23
C ARG A 50 1.45 4.81 -4.74
N MET A 51 0.48 3.94 -4.46
CA MET A 51 0.45 2.58 -5.01
C MET A 51 0.41 2.58 -6.55
N LEU A 52 -0.35 3.49 -7.16
CA LEU A 52 -0.37 3.66 -8.62
C LEU A 52 0.99 4.10 -9.17
N GLU A 53 1.69 5.00 -8.49
CA GLU A 53 3.06 5.41 -8.86
C GLU A 53 4.05 4.23 -8.77
N LEU A 54 3.92 3.39 -7.75
CA LEU A 54 4.77 2.21 -7.56
C LEU A 54 4.62 1.16 -8.66
N LEU A 55 3.51 1.15 -9.42
CA LEU A 55 3.37 0.30 -10.61
C LEU A 55 4.42 0.59 -11.69
N ARG A 56 5.04 1.78 -11.65
CA ARG A 56 6.08 2.22 -12.58
C ARG A 56 7.49 2.15 -11.98
N ALA A 57 7.64 1.64 -10.75
CA ALA A 57 8.95 1.51 -10.12
C ALA A 57 9.84 0.52 -10.88
N GLU A 58 11.15 0.72 -10.85
CA GLU A 58 12.12 -0.24 -11.45
C GLU A 58 12.17 -1.57 -10.70
N SER A 59 11.96 -1.55 -9.38
CA SER A 59 11.87 -2.77 -8.56
C SER A 59 10.61 -3.56 -8.86
N ALA A 60 10.79 -4.84 -9.19
CA ALA A 60 9.70 -5.77 -9.45
C ALA A 60 8.89 -6.09 -8.18
N GLU A 61 9.54 -6.09 -7.02
CA GLU A 61 8.96 -6.34 -5.71
C GLU A 61 7.94 -5.26 -5.36
N LEU A 62 8.32 -3.99 -5.57
CA LEU A 62 7.42 -2.85 -5.38
C LEU A 62 6.20 -2.94 -6.31
N ARG A 63 6.42 -3.22 -7.60
CA ARG A 63 5.32 -3.37 -8.57
C ARG A 63 4.37 -4.50 -8.18
N ARG A 64 4.90 -5.70 -7.89
CA ARG A 64 4.09 -6.87 -7.49
C ARG A 64 3.29 -6.58 -6.21
N GLY A 65 3.93 -5.97 -5.21
CA GLY A 65 3.29 -5.59 -3.96
C GLY A 65 2.15 -4.59 -4.14
N ALA A 66 2.37 -3.54 -4.94
CA ALA A 66 1.36 -2.54 -5.25
C ALA A 66 0.16 -3.13 -6.02
N VAL A 67 0.40 -3.99 -7.02
CA VAL A 67 -0.67 -4.72 -7.73
C VAL A 67 -1.48 -5.57 -6.77
N GLY A 68 -0.82 -6.35 -5.91
CA GLY A 68 -1.49 -7.20 -4.92
C GLY A 68 -2.34 -6.38 -3.94
N ALA A 69 -1.80 -5.27 -3.45
CA ALA A 69 -2.51 -4.37 -2.56
C ALA A 69 -3.75 -3.73 -3.21
N LEU A 70 -3.62 -3.21 -4.44
CA LEU A 70 -4.74 -2.64 -5.21
C LEU A 70 -5.83 -3.68 -5.48
N ARG A 71 -5.45 -4.92 -5.85
CA ARG A 71 -6.40 -6.02 -6.03
C ARG A 71 -7.20 -6.27 -4.76
N ASN A 72 -6.51 -6.42 -3.63
CA ASN A 72 -7.15 -6.70 -2.34
C ASN A 72 -8.06 -5.55 -1.89
N CYS A 73 -7.69 -4.30 -2.21
CA CYS A 73 -8.46 -3.12 -1.82
C CYS A 73 -9.70 -2.90 -2.71
N CYS A 74 -9.57 -3.05 -4.03
CA CYS A 74 -10.55 -2.52 -4.99
C CYS A 74 -11.27 -3.58 -5.83
N PHE A 75 -10.78 -4.83 -5.85
CA PHE A 75 -11.27 -5.88 -6.76
C PHE A 75 -11.70 -7.14 -6.00
N GLN A 76 -12.28 -6.96 -4.82
CA GLN A 76 -12.92 -8.06 -4.10
C GLN A 76 -14.13 -8.51 -4.91
N HIS A 77 -14.05 -9.70 -5.50
CA HIS A 77 -15.19 -10.34 -6.12
C HIS A 77 -16.17 -10.67 -4.99
N GLY A 78 -17.32 -10.00 -4.99
CA GLY A 78 -18.41 -10.33 -4.08
C GLY A 78 -18.73 -11.81 -4.22
N LYS A 79 -18.72 -12.52 -3.09
CA LYS A 79 -19.58 -13.69 -2.94
C LYS A 79 -20.88 -13.21 -2.33
#